data_AF-A0A964KJJ0-F1
#
_entry.id   AF-A0A964KJJ0-F1
#
_cell.length_a   1.000
_cell.length_b   1.000
_cell.length_c   1.000
_cell.angle_alpha   90.00
_cell.angle_beta   90.00
_cell.angle_gamma   90.00
#
_symmetry.space_group_name_H-M   'P 1'
#
loop_
_entity.id
_entity.type
_entity.pdbx_description
1 polymer ?
#
loop_
_entity_poly.entity_id
_entity_poly.type
_entity_poly.pdbx_seq_one_letter_code
_entity_poly.pdbx_strand_id
1 'polypeptide(L)' 'MRTEYLNRHRLGLILILIGLTAWLPYGVFKYGLDRDVAVYPFLAWHLAGGIPGFLLRRGDLLWR' A
#
# COMPACT_ATOMS: atom_id res chain seq x y z
N MET A 1 16.72 -20.22 -8.02
CA MET A 1 16.29 -19.83 -6.65
C MET A 1 16.49 -18.34 -6.30
N ARG A 2 17.50 -17.60 -6.80
CA ARG A 2 17.70 -16.16 -6.49
C ARG A 2 16.65 -15.21 -7.09
N THR A 3 16.06 -15.57 -8.23
CA THR A 3 15.11 -14.71 -8.98
C THR A 3 13.75 -14.58 -8.31
N GLU A 4 13.29 -15.59 -7.57
CA GLU A 4 11.97 -15.54 -6.93
C GLU A 4 11.89 -14.57 -5.75
N TYR A 5 12.97 -14.46 -4.96
CA TYR A 5 13.05 -13.52 -3.84
C TYR A 5 13.04 -12.06 -4.32
N LEU A 6 13.75 -11.77 -5.41
CA LEU A 6 13.72 -10.45 -6.06
C LEU A 6 12.31 -10.08 -6.53
N ASN A 7 11.55 -11.05 -7.05
CA ASN A 7 10.17 -10.83 -7.46
C ASN A 7 9.24 -10.59 -6.27
N ARG A 8 9.31 -11.38 -5.19
CA ARG A 8 8.49 -11.16 -3.99
C ARG A 8 8.74 -9.80 -3.35
N HIS A 9 10.01 -9.40 -3.24
CA HIS A 9 10.37 -8.10 -2.67
C HIS A 9 9.90 -6.93 -3.54
N ARG A 10 9.99 -7.05 -4.88
CA ARG A 10 9.46 -6.05 -5.82
C ARG A 10 7.93 -5.96 -5.76
N LEU A 11 7.23 -7.10 -5.73
CA LEU A 11 5.78 -7.13 -5.62
C LEU A 11 5.29 -6.52 -4.31
N GLY A 12 5.96 -6.80 -3.19
CA GLY A 12 5.66 -6.17 -1.91
C GLY A 12 5.84 -4.64 -1.95
N LEU A 13 6.91 -4.15 -2.60
CA LEU A 13 7.11 -2.72 -2.81
C LEU A 13 6.00 -2.11 -3.68
N ILE A 14 5.61 -2.76 -4.77
CA ILE A 14 4.54 -2.29 -5.67
C ILE A 14 3.21 -2.18 -4.89
N LEU A 15 2.85 -3.19 -4.10
CA LEU A 15 1.62 -3.17 -3.30
C LEU A 15 1.62 -2.06 -2.24
N ILE A 16 2.77 -1.82 -1.59
CA ILE A 16 2.93 -0.69 -0.65
C ILE A 16 2.77 0.64 -1.39
N LEU A 17 3.38 0.80 -2.57
CA LEU A 17 3.25 2.00 -3.38
C LEU A 17 1.80 2.22 -3.81
N ILE A 18 1.09 1.17 -4.25
CA ILE A 18 -0.35 1.23 -4.56
C ILE A 18 -1.14 1.70 -3.33
N GLY A 19 -0.89 1.12 -2.16
CA GLY A 19 -1.53 1.56 -0.91
C GLY A 19 -1.23 3.02 -0.58
N LEU A 20 -0.01 3.49 -0.82
CA LEU A 20 0.37 4.89 -0.61
C LEU A 20 -0.35 5.84 -1.59
N THR A 21 -0.54 5.42 -2.85
CA THR A 21 -1.26 6.23 -3.85
C THR A 21 -2.70 6.53 -3.46
N ALA A 22 -3.33 5.76 -2.56
CA ALA A 22 -4.66 6.04 -2.04
C ALA A 22 -4.75 7.40 -1.31
N TRP A 23 -3.62 7.91 -0.79
CA TRP A 23 -3.58 9.23 -0.14
C TRP A 23 -3.55 10.40 -1.13
N LEU A 24 -3.08 10.20 -2.36
CA LEU A 24 -3.06 11.25 -3.39
C LEU A 24 -4.47 11.78 -3.71
N PRO A 25 -5.47 10.94 -4.08
CA PRO A 25 -6.81 11.44 -4.34
C PRO A 25 -7.46 12.02 -3.08
N TYR A 26 -7.24 11.43 -1.90
CA TYR A 26 -7.73 12.01 -0.64
C TYR A 26 -7.20 13.43 -0.43
N GLY A 27 -5.89 13.64 -0.62
CA GLY A 27 -5.27 14.95 -0.50
C GLY A 27 -5.81 15.95 -1.51
N VAL A 28 -6.06 15.52 -2.76
CA VAL A 28 -6.67 16.35 -3.80
C VAL A 28 -8.09 16.76 -3.40
N PHE A 29 -8.94 15.82 -2.96
CA PHE A 29 -10.31 16.14 -2.55
C PHE A 29 -10.34 17.05 -1.32
N LYS A 30 -9.54 16.73 -0.30
CA LYS A 30 -9.56 17.45 0.97
C LYS A 30 -8.89 18.82 0.93
N TYR A 31 -7.71 18.92 0.31
CA TYR A 31 -6.91 20.16 0.31
C TYR A 31 -6.98 20.92 -1.02
N GLY A 32 -7.20 20.23 -2.14
CA GLY A 32 -7.27 20.87 -3.46
C GLY A 32 -8.67 21.36 -3.81
N LEU A 33 -9.72 20.65 -3.36
CA LEU A 33 -11.11 20.95 -3.70
C LEU A 33 -11.95 21.36 -2.48
N ASP A 34 -11.34 21.42 -1.29
CA ASP A 34 -11.98 21.75 0.00
C ASP A 34 -13.25 20.92 0.25
N ARG A 35 -13.26 19.66 -0.21
CA ARG A 35 -14.38 18.75 -0.02
C ARG A 35 -14.22 18.01 1.30
N ASP A 36 -15.30 18.00 2.08
CA ASP A 36 -15.37 17.20 3.29
C ASP A 36 -15.63 15.73 2.93
N VAL A 37 -14.55 15.04 2.56
CA VAL A 37 -14.56 13.62 2.21
C VAL A 37 -14.21 12.77 3.43
N ALA A 38 -15.00 11.73 3.67
CA ALA A 38 -14.72 10.76 4.72
C ALA A 38 -13.37 10.07 4.47
N VAL A 39 -12.55 9.94 5.52
CA VAL A 39 -11.20 9.33 5.44
C VAL A 39 -11.25 7.81 5.28
N TYR A 40 -12.30 7.17 5.83
CA TYR A 40 -12.45 5.71 5.90
C TYR A 40 -12.28 4.96 4.57
N PRO A 41 -12.90 5.37 3.43
CA PRO A 41 -12.71 4.68 2.15
C PRO A 41 -11.25 4.70 1.69
N PHE A 42 -10.53 5.82 1.86
CA PHE A 42 -9.12 5.91 1.48
C PHE A 42 -8.22 5.10 2.41
N LEU A 43 -8.56 5.05 3.71
CA LEU A 43 -7.87 4.20 4.67
C LEU A 43 -8.04 2.72 4.34
N ALA A 44 -9.24 2.28 3.95
CA ALA A 44 -9.49 0.90 3.55
C ALA A 44 -8.64 0.52 2.32
N TRP A 45 -8.60 1.37 1.29
CA TRP A 45 -7.74 1.17 0.12
C TRP A 45 -6.25 1.18 0.47
N HIS A 46 -5.83 2.09 1.34
CA HIS A 46 -4.46 2.17 1.83
C HIS A 46 -4.02 0.87 2.50
N LEU A 47 -4.85 0.34 3.39
CA LEU A 47 -4.59 -0.91 4.11
C LEU A 47 -4.66 -2.13 3.18
N ALA A 48 -5.58 -2.14 2.22
CA ALA A 48 -5.69 -3.21 1.23
C ALA A 48 -4.43 -3.35 0.35
N GLY A 49 -3.70 -2.27 0.09
CA GLY A 49 -2.38 -2.34 -0.57
C GLY A 49 -1.22 -2.56 0.41
N GLY A 50 -1.23 -1.82 1.53
CA GLY A 50 -0.13 -1.79 2.50
C GLY A 50 0.07 -3.10 3.26
N ILE A 51 -1.02 -3.73 3.73
CA ILE A 51 -0.96 -4.98 4.51
C ILE A 51 -0.38 -6.14 3.70
N PRO A 52 -0.93 -6.50 2.51
CA PRO A 52 -0.36 -7.59 1.72
C PRO A 52 1.05 -7.26 1.22
N GLY A 53 1.34 -6.01 0.88
CA GLY A 53 2.68 -5.59 0.47
C GLY A 53 3.72 -5.72 1.59
N PHE A 54 3.35 -5.36 2.82
CA PHE A 54 4.18 -5.54 4.00
C PHE A 54 4.38 -7.01 4.34
N LEU A 55 3.32 -7.82 4.29
CA LEU A 55 3.39 -9.27 4.52
C LEU A 55 4.27 -9.97 3.47
N LEU A 56 4.16 -9.63 2.19
CA LEU A 56 5.03 -10.20 1.15
C LEU A 56 6.50 -9.82 1.32
N ARG A 57 6.78 -8.66 1.91
CA ARG A 57 8.14 -8.18 2.17
C ARG A 57 8.73 -8.74 3.47
N ARG A 58 7.90 -9.02 4.48
CA ARG A 58 8.30 -9.53 5.80
C ARG A 58 8.00 -11.02 6.01
N GLY A 59 7.34 -11.70 5.07
CA GLY A 59 7.01 -13.13 5.18
C GLY A 59 8.25 -13.99 5.39
N ASP A 60 9.39 -13.60 4.82
CA ASP A 60 10.68 -14.26 5.04
C ASP A 60 11.22 -14.14 6.48
N LEU A 61 10.74 -13.17 7.26
CA LEU A 61 11.08 -12.97 8.68
C LEU A 61 10.08 -13.64 9.64
N LEU A 62 8.83 -13.86 9.23
CA LEU A 62 7.78 -14.45 10.07
C LEU A 62 7.78 -15.99 10.06
N TRP A 63 8.39 -16.62 9.06
CA TRP A 63 8.46 -18.09 8.92
C TRP A 63 9.85 -18.66 9.26
N ARG A 64 10.67 -17.89 9.99
CA ARG A 64 11.92 -18.35 10.61
C ARG A 64 11.67 -18.70 12.07
#